data_AF-A0A849QPS5-F1
#
_entry.id   AF-A0A849QPS5-F1
#
_cell.length_a   1.000
_cell.length_b   1.000
_cell.length_c   1.000
_cell.angle_alpha   90.00
_cell.angle_beta   90.00
_cell.angle_gamma   90.00
#
_symmetry.space_group_name_H-M   'P 1'
#
loop_
_entity.id
_entity.type
_entity.pdbx_description
1 polymer ?
#
loop_
_entity_poly.entity_id
_entity_poly.type
_entity_poly.pdbx_seq_one_letter_code
_entity_poly.pdbx_strand_id
1 'polypeptide(L)' 'MPDRKYIIKTKCRKDESGNIKSESWVTTSKLLELEGHSHYIVFYPTDGEDAGKKHYVPLANIHVVKEM' A
#
# COMPACT_ATOMS: atom_id res chain seq x y z
N MET A 1 -9.41 20.90 -0.54
CA MET A 1 -8.16 20.34 0.02
C MET A 1 -7.51 19.53 -1.08
N PRO A 2 -6.21 19.75 -1.41
CA PRO A 2 -5.54 18.90 -2.40
C PRO A 2 -5.59 17.44 -1.94
N ASP A 3 -5.81 16.52 -2.88
CA ASP A 3 -5.81 15.08 -2.61
C ASP A 3 -4.39 14.71 -2.15
N ARG A 4 -4.22 14.49 -0.84
CA ARG A 4 -2.93 14.11 -0.26
C ARG A 4 -2.58 12.73 -0.80
N LYS A 5 -1.42 12.62 -1.44
CA LYS A 5 -0.91 11.37 -1.98
C LYS A 5 -0.09 10.67 -0.92
N TYR A 6 -0.23 9.36 -0.82
CA TYR A 6 0.49 8.52 0.11
C TYR A 6 1.24 7.45 -0.67
N ILE A 7 2.49 7.21 -0.28
CA ILE A 7 3.27 6.07 -0.74
C ILE A 7 3.23 5.02 0.36
N ILE A 8 2.64 3.86 0.07
CA ILE A 8 2.63 2.70 0.95
C ILE A 8 3.73 1.77 0.49
N LYS A 9 4.70 1.49 1.36
CA LYS A 9 5.77 0.52 1.11
C LYS A 9 5.64 -0.67 2.04
N THR A 10 5.60 -1.88 1.49
CA THR A 10 5.59 -3.12 2.28
C THR A 10 6.98 -3.62 2.60
N LYS A 11 7.05 -4.46 3.65
CA LYS A 11 8.25 -5.22 3.98
C LYS A 11 8.63 -6.12 2.82
N CYS A 12 9.91 -6.08 2.49
CA CYS A 12 10.66 -7.01 1.67
C CYS A 12 10.18 -8.46 1.85
N ARG A 13 9.44 -9.00 0.88
CA ARG A 13 9.14 -10.43 0.79
C ARG A 13 10.19 -11.09 -0.08
N LYS A 14 10.73 -12.22 0.35
CA LYS A 14 11.52 -13.08 -0.53
C LYS A 14 10.54 -13.76 -1.48
N ASP A 15 10.69 -13.47 -2.77
CA ASP A 15 10.02 -14.21 -3.84
C ASP A 15 10.59 -15.65 -3.91
N GLU A 16 9.92 -16.57 -4.61
CA GLU A 16 10.37 -17.98 -4.73
C GLU A 16 11.77 -18.11 -5.32
N SER A 17 12.22 -17.08 -6.05
CA SER A 17 13.58 -16.98 -6.60
C SER A 17 14.63 -16.45 -5.60
N GLY A 18 14.27 -16.23 -4.33
CA GLY A 18 15.17 -15.71 -3.29
C GLY A 18 15.44 -14.20 -3.38
N ASN A 19 14.87 -13.53 -4.39
CA ASN A 19 14.95 -12.09 -4.57
C ASN A 19 14.08 -11.37 -3.54
N ILE A 20 14.66 -10.33 -2.93
CA ILE A 20 13.92 -9.46 -2.03
C ILE A 20 13.09 -8.49 -2.88
N LYS A 21 11.78 -8.73 -2.98
CA LYS A 21 10.84 -7.77 -3.57
C LYS A 21 10.21 -6.94 -2.46
N SER A 22 10.36 -5.63 -2.58
CA SER A 22 9.54 -4.67 -1.84
C SER A 22 8.54 -4.09 -2.82
N GLU A 23 7.28 -4.04 -2.41
CA GLU A 23 6.23 -3.43 -3.23
C GLU A 23 5.93 -2.05 -2.67
N SER A 24 5.70 -1.12 -3.60
CA SER A 24 5.39 0.26 -3.28
C SER A 24 4.24 0.72 -4.14
N TRP A 25 3.17 1.18 -3.50
CA TRP A 25 2.00 1.70 -4.18
C TRP A 25 1.80 3.17 -3.81
N VAL A 26 1.32 3.95 -4.77
CA VAL A 26 0.90 5.32 -4.54
C VAL A 26 -0.61 5.32 -4.48
N THR A 27 -1.20 5.88 -3.43
CA THR A 27 -2.66 6.04 -3.27
C THR A 27 -2.97 7.44 -2.75
N THR A 28 -4.23 7.78 -2.52
CA THR A 28 -4.62 9.05 -1.91
C THR A 28 -5.43 8.84 -0.63
N SER A 29 -5.51 9.86 0.23
CA SER A 29 -6.26 9.78 1.50
C SER A 29 -7.72 9.37 1.32
N LYS A 30 -8.32 9.73 0.18
CA LYS A 30 -9.73 9.44 -0.09
C LYS A 30 -9.97 7.96 -0.39
N LEU A 31 -8.92 7.27 -0.83
CA LEU A 31 -8.95 5.88 -1.27
C LEU A 31 -8.25 4.96 -0.28
N LEU A 32 -8.02 5.41 0.95
CA LEU A 32 -7.37 4.64 2.01
C LEU A 32 -8.35 4.42 3.16
N GLU A 33 -8.64 3.16 3.46
CA GLU A 33 -9.55 2.76 4.52
C GLU A 33 -8.83 1.80 5.48
N LEU A 34 -9.03 1.98 6.78
CA LEU A 34 -8.52 1.09 7.83
C LEU A 34 -9.63 0.14 8.25
N GLU A 35 -9.46 -1.15 8.01
CA GLU A 35 -10.41 -2.16 8.48
C GLU A 35 -10.02 -2.61 9.89
N GLY A 36 -10.64 -1.98 10.89
CA GLY A 36 -10.25 -2.05 12.30
C GLY A 36 -10.38 -3.43 12.96
N HIS A 37 -11.20 -4.33 12.42
CA HIS A 37 -11.36 -5.68 12.99
C HIS A 37 -10.20 -6.62 12.64
N SER A 38 -9.49 -6.32 11.55
CA SER A 38 -8.52 -7.24 10.96
C SER A 38 -7.11 -6.62 10.85
N HIS A 39 -6.94 -5.35 11.22
CA HIS A 39 -5.66 -4.61 11.08
C HIS A 39 -5.15 -4.57 9.63
N TYR A 40 -6.04 -4.33 8.66
CA TYR A 40 -5.67 -4.15 7.25
C TYR A 40 -5.85 -2.69 6.83
N ILE A 41 -4.98 -2.23 5.94
CA ILE A 41 -5.23 -1.07 5.11
C ILE A 41 -5.76 -1.55 3.76
N VAL A 42 -6.89 -0.98 3.37
CA VAL A 42 -7.52 -1.17 2.07
C VAL A 42 -7.28 0.08 1.26
N PHE A 43 -6.73 -0.07 0.07
CA PHE A 43 -6.52 1.08 -0.79
C PHE A 43 -6.56 0.78 -2.28
N TYR A 44 -6.74 1.83 -3.06
CA TYR A 44 -6.67 1.79 -4.52
C TYR A 44 -5.42 2.54 -4.97
N PRO A 45 -4.42 1.86 -5.55
CA PRO A 45 -3.29 2.53 -6.14
C PRO A 45 -3.77 3.45 -7.26
N THR A 46 -3.18 4.64 -7.34
CA THR A 46 -3.43 5.61 -8.42
C THR A 46 -2.39 5.54 -9.51
N ASP A 47 -1.32 4.77 -9.31
CA ASP A 47 -0.16 4.68 -10.19
C ASP A 47 0.43 3.25 -10.19
N GLY A 48 1.12 2.87 -11.26
CA GLY A 48 1.71 1.54 -11.46
C GLY A 48 0.81 0.50 -12.12
N GLU A 49 1.28 -0.74 -12.20
CA GLU A 49 0.57 -1.88 -12.82
C GLU A 49 -0.73 -2.28 -12.09
N ASP A 50 -0.84 -1.85 -10.84
CA ASP A 50 -1.98 -2.10 -9.96
C ASP A 50 -2.95 -0.91 -9.85
N ALA A 51 -2.75 0.13 -10.68
CA ALA A 51 -3.61 1.31 -10.66
C ALA A 51 -5.10 0.94 -10.83
N GLY A 52 -5.94 1.44 -9.93
CA GLY A 52 -7.39 1.19 -9.90
C GLY A 52 -7.80 -0.17 -9.33
N LYS A 53 -6.86 -1.07 -9.00
CA LYS A 53 -7.17 -2.35 -8.35
C LYS A 53 -7.29 -2.16 -6.84
N LYS A 54 -8.19 -2.92 -6.20
CA LYS A 54 -8.35 -2.88 -4.75
C LYS A 54 -7.27 -3.75 -4.09
N HIS A 55 -6.43 -3.15 -3.25
CA HIS A 55 -5.42 -3.87 -2.47
C HIS A 55 -5.78 -3.92 -1.00
N TYR A 56 -5.46 -5.05 -0.37
CA TYR A 56 -5.62 -5.28 1.06
C TYR A 56 -4.25 -5.65 1.62
N VAL A 57 -3.69 -4.80 2.49
CA VAL A 57 -2.37 -5.01 3.07
C VAL A 57 -2.49 -5.01 4.59
N PRO A 58 -2.06 -6.08 5.29
CA PRO A 58 -2.01 -6.07 6.75
C PRO A 58 -1.06 -4.97 7.23
N LEU A 59 -1.45 -4.23 8.26
CA LEU A 59 -0.61 -3.20 8.89
C LEU A 59 0.77 -3.75 9.31
N ALA A 60 0.83 -5.01 9.75
CA ALA A 60 2.08 -5.68 10.12
C ALA A 60 3.10 -5.78 8.96
N ASN A 61 2.61 -5.75 7.71
CA ASN A 61 3.42 -5.82 6.50
C ASN A 61 3.77 -4.44 5.94
N ILE A 62 3.16 -3.37 6.45
CA ILE A 62 3.50 -2.01 6.04
C ILE A 62 4.76 -1.56 6.78
N HIS A 63 5.73 -1.09 6.03
CA HIS A 63 7.01 -0.64 6.57
C HIS A 63 7.06 0.87 6.69
N VAL A 64 6.58 1.60 5.67
CA VAL A 64 6.60 3.06 5.63
C VAL A 64 5.37 3.57 4.90
N VAL A 65 4.76 4.62 5.44
CA VAL A 65 3.76 5.45 4.75
C VAL A 65 4.31 6.87 4.69
N LYS A 66 4.42 7.44 3.49
CA LYS A 66 4.92 8.82 3.29
C LYS A 66 3.89 9.66 2.54
N GLU A 67 3.53 10.81 3.09
CA GLU A 67 2.73 11.84 2.41
C GLU A 67 3.62 12.57 1.37
N MET A 68 3.09 12.79 0.16
CA MET A 68 3.68 13.60 -0.91
C MET A 68 2.97 14.94 -1.04
#